data_AF-A0A5N6D499-F1
#
_entry.id   AF-A0A5N6D499-F1
#
_cell.length_a   1.000
_cell.length_b   1.000
_cell.length_c   1.000
_cell.angle_alpha   90.00
_cell.angle_beta   90.00
_cell.angle_gamma   90.00
#
_symmetry.space_group_name_H-M   'P 1'
#
loop_
_entity.id
_entity.type
_entity.pdbx_description
1 polymer ?
#
loop_
_entity_poly.entity_id
_entity_poly.type
_entity_poly.pdbx_seq_one_letter_code
_entity_poly.pdbx_strand_id
1 'polypeptide(L)'
;MSIFRPGRLRTVLSATAALILICTFYLYWTPPPASTIPSTAFEVPLNERQVAFWKVLRSILDAHAPNCPSPTLATSVSATHFNATTVDPRPDLIVFGENELDVLTEAHANYLDDIKTAKKLRPVHSPGTRGIVTTAGGSYLPVFLSSLRMLRRTGSTLPVEVYMKDASEYEKKICDNVLPDMGARCLILSDVVGKDVIQHYQLKVFAVLFSSFEEVVWMDADCFPMDKPEILLNHEPFTSTGLVTWPDFWASSVSPAYYNISQQPMPPMTERQSSETGIFLVSKKTHYLTLLLAAYYNYYGPTHYFRLLSQGAPGEGDKETFLQAATAVGEPFYAVSERVQALGHQKPDGLSGSAMAQSDPIGDHALTSQGKWRVQDPSVDKPPRVFFIHANYPKFNPAENVFGYHWETTPTLRPDGTEGRAWTAPENVLRRFGIDIERAYWEEIKWVSCNPDIEFRTWEGKPGVCEKVESYWNTVFAEPHEDDPKFVDEG
;
A
#
# COMPACT_ATOMS: atom_id res chain seq x y z
N MET A 1 -61.62 -41.59 14.55
CA MET A 1 -61.01 -41.67 13.20
C MET A 1 -60.91 -40.26 12.63
N SER A 2 -59.70 -39.70 12.56
CA SER A 2 -59.42 -38.48 11.80
C SER A 2 -58.55 -38.87 10.61
N ILE A 3 -59.14 -38.78 9.41
CA ILE A 3 -58.52 -39.17 8.15
C ILE A 3 -57.53 -38.07 7.76
N PHE A 4 -56.23 -38.33 7.95
CA PHE A 4 -55.18 -37.50 7.38
C PHE A 4 -55.23 -37.61 5.85
N ARG A 5 -55.70 -36.54 5.18
CA ARG A 5 -55.78 -36.48 3.73
C ARG A 5 -54.36 -36.53 3.13
N PRO A 6 -54.04 -37.52 2.26
CA PRO A 6 -52.69 -37.76 1.75
C PRO A 6 -52.10 -36.59 0.94
N GLY A 7 -52.94 -35.69 0.42
CA GLY A 7 -52.50 -34.48 -0.28
C GLY A 7 -51.75 -33.48 0.62
N ARG A 8 -52.15 -33.32 1.90
CA ARG A 8 -51.50 -32.36 2.81
C ARG A 8 -50.08 -32.78 3.18
N LEU A 9 -49.81 -34.08 3.30
CA LEU A 9 -48.48 -34.59 3.64
C LEU A 9 -47.49 -34.36 2.50
N ARG A 10 -47.92 -34.56 1.24
CA ARG A 10 -47.09 -34.25 0.07
C ARG A 10 -46.77 -32.77 -0.06
N THR A 11 -47.75 -31.89 0.13
CA THR A 11 -47.52 -30.44 0.06
C THR A 11 -46.58 -29.97 1.17
N VAL A 12 -46.72 -30.50 2.39
CA VAL A 12 -45.81 -30.18 3.50
C VAL A 12 -44.40 -30.66 3.15
N LEU A 13 -44.21 -31.92 2.75
CA LEU A 13 -42.89 -32.47 2.41
C LEU A 13 -42.20 -31.71 1.26
N SER A 14 -42.94 -31.32 0.23
CA SER A 14 -42.40 -30.51 -0.87
C SER A 14 -42.02 -29.10 -0.42
N ALA A 15 -42.82 -28.48 0.45
CA ALA A 15 -42.49 -27.16 1.01
C ALA A 15 -41.24 -27.24 1.91
N THR A 16 -41.11 -28.28 2.74
CA THR A 16 -39.90 -28.47 3.57
C THR A 16 -38.66 -28.72 2.72
N ALA A 17 -38.78 -29.54 1.67
CA ALA A 17 -37.66 -29.80 0.76
C ALA A 17 -37.21 -28.53 0.00
N ALA A 18 -38.16 -27.69 -0.44
CA ALA A 18 -37.86 -26.41 -1.06
C ALA A 18 -37.20 -25.44 -0.08
N LEU A 19 -37.67 -25.39 1.18
CA LEU A 19 -37.05 -24.58 2.24
C LEU A 19 -35.63 -25.04 2.55
N ILE A 20 -35.39 -26.35 2.65
CA ILE A 20 -34.05 -26.90 2.84
C ILE A 20 -33.15 -26.52 1.67
N LEU A 21 -33.62 -26.66 0.43
CA LEU A 21 -32.87 -26.26 -0.76
C LEU A 21 -32.53 -24.77 -0.77
N ILE A 22 -33.48 -23.90 -0.46
CA ILE A 22 -33.27 -22.45 -0.36
C ILE A 22 -32.29 -22.12 0.77
N CYS A 23 -32.42 -22.75 1.94
CA CYS A 23 -31.50 -22.55 3.06
C CYS A 23 -30.09 -23.07 2.73
N THR A 24 -29.96 -24.22 2.07
CA THR A 24 -28.65 -24.73 1.64
C THR A 24 -28.04 -23.84 0.57
N PHE A 25 -28.82 -23.36 -0.39
CA PHE A 25 -28.31 -22.44 -1.41
C PHE A 25 -27.89 -21.12 -0.77
N TYR A 26 -28.70 -20.55 0.12
CA TYR A 26 -28.35 -19.32 0.84
C TYR A 26 -27.09 -19.51 1.70
N LEU A 27 -26.97 -20.60 2.46
CA LEU A 27 -25.80 -20.87 3.31
C LEU A 27 -24.51 -21.15 2.52
N TYR A 28 -24.59 -21.69 1.29
CA TYR A 28 -23.43 -22.00 0.46
C TYR A 28 -23.09 -20.92 -0.57
N TRP A 29 -24.01 -20.00 -0.88
CA TRP A 29 -23.77 -18.90 -1.84
C TRP A 29 -23.63 -17.53 -1.19
N THR A 30 -24.00 -17.33 0.08
CA THR A 30 -23.58 -16.13 0.78
C THR A 30 -22.10 -16.26 1.11
N PRO A 31 -21.21 -15.41 0.57
CA PRO A 31 -19.86 -15.33 1.08
C PRO A 31 -19.94 -15.05 2.59
N PRO A 32 -19.09 -15.68 3.42
CA PRO A 32 -19.08 -15.39 4.83
C PRO A 32 -18.94 -13.87 5.02
N PRO A 33 -19.64 -13.27 6.00
CA PRO A 33 -19.36 -11.89 6.37
C PRO A 33 -17.86 -11.78 6.68
N ALA A 34 -17.25 -10.65 6.31
CA ALA A 34 -15.80 -10.39 6.34
C ALA A 34 -15.11 -10.55 7.71
N SER A 35 -15.82 -11.04 8.72
CA SER A 35 -15.41 -11.17 10.12
C SER A 35 -15.46 -12.59 10.68
N THR A 36 -15.78 -13.64 9.91
CA THR A 36 -15.72 -15.01 10.46
C THR A 36 -14.30 -15.53 10.49
N ILE A 37 -13.59 -15.26 11.59
CA ILE A 37 -12.41 -16.02 12.00
C ILE A 37 -12.88 -17.46 12.26
N PRO A 38 -12.36 -18.49 11.55
CA PRO A 38 -12.65 -19.86 11.89
C PRO A 38 -12.13 -20.14 13.30
N SER A 39 -13.04 -20.36 14.26
CA SER A 39 -12.69 -20.85 15.59
C SER A 39 -12.30 -22.33 15.45
N THR A 40 -11.05 -22.60 15.10
CA THR A 40 -10.44 -23.87 15.43
C THR A 40 -9.63 -23.66 16.69
N ALA A 41 -10.00 -24.36 17.77
CA ALA A 41 -9.42 -24.23 19.10
C ALA A 41 -7.93 -24.66 19.21
N PHE A 42 -7.20 -24.76 18.09
CA PHE A 42 -5.82 -25.22 17.98
C PHE A 42 -5.04 -24.55 16.83
N GLU A 43 -5.32 -23.30 16.48
CA GLU A 43 -4.36 -22.56 15.63
C GLU A 43 -3.12 -22.19 16.46
N VAL A 44 -1.95 -22.62 15.98
CA VAL A 44 -0.65 -22.19 16.52
C VAL A 44 -0.63 -20.65 16.58
N PRO A 45 -0.29 -20.04 17.73
CA PRO A 45 -0.26 -18.59 17.87
C PRO A 45 0.53 -17.94 16.75
N LEU A 46 0.07 -16.78 16.28
CA LEU A 46 0.69 -16.08 15.15
C LEU A 46 2.20 -15.86 15.37
N ASN A 47 2.60 -15.44 16.58
CA ASN A 47 4.00 -15.22 16.91
C ASN A 47 4.86 -16.49 16.75
N GLU A 48 4.34 -17.65 17.15
CA GLU A 48 5.05 -18.92 16.98
C GLU A 48 5.22 -19.28 15.49
N ARG A 49 4.19 -19.05 14.67
CA ARG A 49 4.28 -19.22 13.21
C ARG A 49 5.30 -18.26 12.60
N GLN A 50 5.28 -17.00 13.02
CA GLN A 50 6.21 -15.96 12.56
C GLN A 50 7.66 -16.30 12.90
N VAL A 51 7.96 -16.69 14.15
CA VAL A 51 9.30 -17.08 14.59
C VAL A 51 9.79 -18.32 13.86
N ALA A 52 8.93 -19.33 13.69
CA ALA A 52 9.28 -20.55 12.94
C ALA A 52 9.60 -20.25 11.47
N PHE A 53 8.77 -19.43 10.81
CA PHE A 53 9.00 -18.96 9.45
C PHE A 53 10.30 -18.16 9.33
N TRP A 54 10.51 -17.17 10.22
CA TRP A 54 11.70 -16.32 10.21
C TRP A 54 12.98 -17.13 10.38
N LYS A 55 13.00 -18.10 11.29
CA LYS A 55 14.18 -18.96 11.50
C LYS A 55 14.62 -19.66 10.22
N VAL A 56 13.68 -20.14 9.41
CA VAL A 56 13.98 -20.80 8.13
C VAL A 56 14.39 -19.75 7.09
N LEU A 57 13.60 -18.69 6.92
CA LEU A 57 13.88 -17.65 5.94
C LEU A 57 15.25 -17.01 6.16
N ARG A 58 15.56 -16.65 7.41
CA ARG A 58 16.83 -16.03 7.79
C ARG A 58 18.03 -16.91 7.44
N SER A 59 17.92 -18.22 7.67
CA SER A 59 18.98 -19.17 7.29
C SER A 59 19.22 -19.20 5.78
N ILE A 60 18.16 -19.08 4.97
CA ILE A 60 18.28 -19.06 3.50
C ILE A 60 18.84 -17.70 3.04
N LEU A 61 18.36 -16.59 3.62
CA LEU A 61 18.89 -15.25 3.35
C LEU A 61 20.40 -15.22 3.60
N ASP A 62 20.85 -15.60 4.80
CA ASP A 62 22.27 -15.56 5.18
C ASP A 62 23.13 -16.50 4.33
N ALA A 63 22.61 -17.68 3.92
CA ALA A 63 23.34 -18.61 3.06
C ALA A 63 23.61 -18.05 1.65
N HIS A 64 22.74 -17.16 1.18
CA HIS A 64 22.83 -16.56 -0.15
C HIS A 64 23.13 -15.06 -0.09
N ALA A 65 23.86 -14.63 0.93
CA ALA A 65 24.34 -13.26 0.99
C ALA A 65 25.17 -12.94 -0.27
N PRO A 66 24.93 -11.78 -0.94
CA PRO A 66 25.76 -11.32 -2.03
C PRO A 66 27.14 -10.94 -1.47
N ASN A 67 28.05 -11.91 -1.42
CA ASN A 67 29.38 -11.80 -0.81
C ASN A 67 30.38 -11.10 -1.75
N CYS A 68 29.99 -9.94 -2.28
CA CYS A 68 30.79 -9.07 -3.12
C CYS A 68 30.69 -7.62 -2.64
N PRO A 69 31.53 -6.70 -3.12
CA PRO A 69 31.33 -5.28 -2.89
C PRO A 69 29.97 -4.79 -3.40
N SER A 70 29.41 -3.79 -2.71
CA SER A 70 28.20 -3.09 -3.14
C SER A 70 28.38 -2.44 -4.52
N PRO A 71 27.38 -2.52 -5.42
CA PRO A 71 27.43 -1.85 -6.72
C PRO A 71 27.70 -0.35 -6.56
N THR A 72 28.60 0.18 -7.38
CA THR A 72 28.95 1.61 -7.36
C THR A 72 28.19 2.37 -8.44
N LEU A 73 27.76 3.59 -8.13
CA LEU A 73 27.08 4.47 -9.09
C LEU A 73 28.09 5.48 -9.62
N ALA A 74 28.19 5.59 -10.94
CA ALA A 74 28.98 6.66 -11.57
C ALA A 74 28.39 8.05 -11.27
N THR A 75 27.05 8.13 -11.31
CA THR A 75 26.23 9.26 -10.86
C THR A 75 24.82 8.77 -10.61
N SER A 76 24.03 9.49 -9.81
CA SER A 76 22.61 9.21 -9.62
C SER A 76 21.83 9.49 -10.91
N VAL A 77 20.82 8.67 -11.19
CA VAL A 77 19.89 8.87 -12.31
C VAL A 77 19.04 10.12 -12.10
N SER A 78 18.88 10.92 -13.14
CA SER A 78 17.99 12.08 -13.15
C SER A 78 16.52 11.69 -13.01
N ALA A 79 15.72 12.56 -12.41
CA ALA A 79 14.27 12.40 -12.29
C ALA A 79 13.57 12.54 -13.67
N THR A 80 13.51 11.45 -14.43
CA THR A 80 12.87 11.41 -15.75
C THR A 80 11.43 10.92 -15.63
N HIS A 81 10.48 11.78 -16.01
CA HIS A 81 9.06 11.38 -16.08
C HIS A 81 8.85 10.24 -17.09
N PHE A 82 7.95 9.32 -16.77
CA PHE A 82 7.60 8.24 -17.68
C PHE A 82 6.89 8.75 -18.94
N ASN A 83 7.24 8.15 -20.08
CA ASN A 83 6.57 8.37 -21.34
C ASN A 83 6.31 7.05 -22.06
N ALA A 84 5.03 6.76 -22.31
CA ALA A 84 4.60 5.52 -22.96
C ALA A 84 4.85 5.50 -24.48
N THR A 85 5.23 6.63 -25.08
CA THR A 85 5.39 6.76 -26.54
C THR A 85 6.84 7.00 -26.98
N THR A 86 7.75 7.36 -26.07
CA THR A 86 9.17 7.57 -26.39
C THR A 86 10.03 6.40 -25.91
N VAL A 87 10.98 6.01 -26.74
CA VAL A 87 11.93 4.93 -26.44
C VAL A 87 13.23 5.55 -25.95
N ASP A 88 13.17 6.23 -24.82
CA ASP A 88 14.37 6.76 -24.18
C ASP A 88 15.27 5.59 -23.75
N PRO A 89 16.60 5.71 -23.87
CA PRO A 89 17.50 4.63 -23.48
C PRO A 89 17.38 4.39 -21.97
N ARG A 90 17.33 3.10 -21.58
CA ARG A 90 17.38 2.71 -20.17
C ARG A 90 18.73 3.17 -19.58
N PRO A 91 18.74 3.82 -18.41
CA PRO A 91 19.99 4.21 -17.77
C PRO A 91 20.81 2.98 -17.38
N ASP A 92 22.12 3.07 -17.57
CA ASP A 92 23.10 2.06 -17.16
C ASP A 92 24.30 2.76 -16.52
N LEU A 93 24.16 3.09 -15.24
CA LEU A 93 25.10 3.90 -14.46
C LEU A 93 25.75 3.10 -13.32
N ILE A 94 25.47 1.81 -13.25
CA ILE A 94 26.11 0.89 -12.30
C ILE A 94 27.46 0.46 -12.86
N VAL A 95 28.50 0.60 -12.03
CA VAL A 95 29.85 0.13 -12.33
C VAL A 95 30.13 -1.09 -11.45
N PHE A 96 30.47 -2.20 -12.11
CA PHE A 96 30.92 -3.43 -11.48
C PHE A 96 32.43 -3.60 -11.57
N GLY A 97 33.00 -4.21 -10.54
CA GLY A 97 34.34 -4.79 -10.56
C GLY A 97 34.41 -6.13 -11.30
N GLU A 98 35.55 -6.80 -11.21
CA GLU A 98 35.73 -8.14 -11.78
C GLU A 98 34.89 -9.18 -10.99
N ASN A 99 34.08 -9.96 -11.71
CA ASN A 99 33.28 -11.10 -11.20
C ASN A 99 32.07 -10.77 -10.30
N GLU A 100 31.81 -9.51 -9.94
CA GLU A 100 30.68 -9.15 -9.06
C GLU A 100 29.33 -9.56 -9.66
N LEU A 101 29.17 -9.40 -10.98
CA LEU A 101 27.95 -9.81 -11.68
C LEU A 101 27.70 -11.32 -11.59
N ASP A 102 28.76 -12.13 -11.69
CA ASP A 102 28.66 -13.59 -11.61
C ASP A 102 28.30 -14.02 -10.17
N VAL A 103 28.92 -13.41 -9.16
CA VAL A 103 28.60 -13.67 -7.74
C VAL A 103 27.15 -13.32 -7.43
N LEU A 104 26.64 -12.19 -7.92
CA LEU A 104 25.25 -11.79 -7.74
C LEU A 104 24.28 -12.74 -8.45
N THR A 105 24.63 -13.15 -9.68
CA THR A 105 23.83 -14.09 -10.48
C THR A 105 23.74 -15.45 -9.78
N GLU A 106 24.86 -15.98 -9.29
CA GLU A 106 24.89 -17.24 -8.55
C GLU A 106 24.11 -17.17 -7.23
N ALA A 107 24.33 -16.12 -6.42
CA ALA A 107 23.61 -15.93 -5.16
C ALA A 107 22.10 -15.81 -5.38
N HIS A 108 21.67 -15.06 -6.39
CA HIS A 108 20.26 -14.92 -6.75
C HIS A 108 19.63 -16.25 -7.20
N ALA A 109 20.30 -16.99 -8.08
CA ALA A 109 19.82 -18.28 -8.59
C ALA A 109 19.73 -19.33 -7.47
N ASN A 110 20.73 -19.42 -6.60
CA ASN A 110 20.76 -20.36 -5.49
C ASN A 110 19.70 -20.01 -4.43
N TYR A 111 19.50 -18.72 -4.13
CA TYR A 111 18.41 -18.27 -3.26
C TYR A 111 17.05 -18.72 -3.80
N LEU A 112 16.82 -18.55 -5.11
CA LEU A 112 15.58 -18.97 -5.78
C LEU A 112 15.34 -20.49 -5.68
N ASP A 113 16.38 -21.31 -5.83
CA ASP A 113 16.27 -22.76 -5.71
C ASP A 113 15.91 -23.19 -4.28
N ASP A 114 16.56 -22.59 -3.28
CA ASP A 114 16.32 -22.90 -1.88
C ASP A 114 14.91 -22.50 -1.43
N ILE A 115 14.39 -21.31 -1.79
CA ILE A 115 13.03 -20.93 -1.40
C ILE A 115 11.96 -21.80 -2.06
N LYS A 116 12.21 -22.31 -3.28
CA LYS A 116 11.28 -23.21 -3.98
C LYS A 116 11.24 -24.60 -3.36
N THR A 117 12.35 -25.06 -2.79
CA THR A 117 12.48 -26.43 -2.25
C THR A 117 12.31 -26.50 -0.73
N ALA A 118 12.35 -25.37 -0.02
CA ALA A 118 12.25 -25.28 1.43
C ALA A 118 10.86 -25.64 1.99
N LYS A 119 10.60 -26.95 2.20
CA LYS A 119 9.33 -27.47 2.76
C LYS A 119 8.92 -26.91 4.13
N LYS A 120 9.87 -26.37 4.89
CA LYS A 120 9.64 -25.77 6.22
C LYS A 120 9.31 -24.29 6.16
N LEU A 121 9.53 -23.64 5.01
CA LEU A 121 9.17 -22.26 4.76
C LEU A 121 7.69 -22.20 4.41
N ARG A 122 6.85 -22.21 5.44
CA ARG A 122 5.38 -22.18 5.29
C ARG A 122 4.87 -20.75 5.44
N PRO A 123 3.87 -20.34 4.65
CA PRO A 123 3.24 -19.03 4.83
C PRO A 123 2.70 -18.87 6.25
N VAL A 124 2.87 -17.67 6.82
CA VAL A 124 2.44 -17.35 8.18
C VAL A 124 0.92 -17.17 8.27
N HIS A 125 0.29 -16.76 7.17
CA HIS A 125 -1.11 -16.37 7.12
C HIS A 125 -2.08 -17.51 7.42
N SER A 126 -3.30 -17.16 7.84
CA SER A 126 -4.41 -18.09 7.92
C SER A 126 -5.18 -18.07 6.59
N PRO A 127 -5.43 -19.23 5.93
CA PRO A 127 -6.09 -19.26 4.61
C PRO A 127 -7.46 -18.59 4.60
N GLY A 128 -7.81 -17.92 3.49
CA GLY A 128 -9.10 -17.23 3.32
C GLY A 128 -9.28 -15.94 4.11
N THR A 129 -8.26 -15.48 4.85
CA THR A 129 -8.31 -14.22 5.59
C THR A 129 -7.84 -13.05 4.74
N ARG A 130 -8.39 -11.87 5.00
CA ARG A 130 -8.10 -10.63 4.27
C ARG A 130 -7.94 -9.48 5.24
N GLY A 131 -7.07 -8.53 4.95
CA GLY A 131 -6.90 -7.37 5.80
C GLY A 131 -5.92 -6.35 5.25
N ILE A 132 -5.79 -5.25 5.98
CA ILE A 132 -4.84 -4.18 5.66
C ILE A 132 -3.60 -4.34 6.53
N VAL A 133 -2.44 -4.15 5.93
CA VAL A 133 -1.16 -4.14 6.64
C VAL A 133 -0.51 -2.78 6.42
N THR A 134 0.04 -2.22 7.48
CA THR A 134 0.75 -0.94 7.47
C THR A 134 1.91 -0.96 8.45
N THR A 135 2.80 0.00 8.33
CA THR A 135 3.79 0.32 9.37
C THR A 135 3.56 1.72 9.90
N ALA A 136 3.41 1.85 11.21
CA ALA A 136 3.28 3.14 11.87
C ALA A 136 3.85 3.09 13.28
N GLY A 137 4.78 4.00 13.56
CA GLY A 137 5.43 4.18 14.85
C GLY A 137 5.94 5.60 14.99
N GLY A 138 6.15 6.07 16.23
CA GLY A 138 6.63 7.43 16.49
C GLY A 138 5.79 8.50 15.77
N SER A 139 6.44 9.35 14.97
CA SER A 139 5.79 10.48 14.27
C SER A 139 4.78 10.07 13.20
N TYR A 140 4.77 8.80 12.79
CA TYR A 140 3.81 8.26 11.82
C TYR A 140 2.52 7.79 12.47
N LEU A 141 2.51 7.49 13.77
CA LEU A 141 1.32 6.95 14.45
C LEU A 141 0.12 7.93 14.47
N PRO A 142 0.31 9.26 14.69
CA PRO A 142 -0.79 10.23 14.56
C PRO A 142 -1.34 10.33 13.14
N VAL A 143 -0.46 10.23 12.14
CA VAL A 143 -0.83 10.29 10.72
C VAL A 143 -1.64 9.05 10.34
N PHE A 144 -1.16 7.87 10.74
CA PHE A 144 -1.88 6.62 10.58
C PHE A 144 -3.25 6.64 11.23
N LEU A 145 -3.40 7.20 12.44
CA LEU A 145 -4.71 7.27 13.09
C LEU A 145 -5.70 8.09 12.26
N SER A 146 -5.26 9.17 11.63
CA SER A 146 -6.08 9.97 10.72
C SER A 146 -6.45 9.17 9.46
N SER A 147 -5.49 8.47 8.84
CA SER A 147 -5.71 7.59 7.69
C SER A 147 -6.64 6.40 8.00
N LEU A 148 -6.52 5.80 9.19
CA LEU A 148 -7.39 4.73 9.67
C LEU A 148 -8.83 5.23 9.82
N ARG A 149 -9.02 6.44 10.31
CA ARG A 149 -10.36 7.05 10.40
C ARG A 149 -10.93 7.32 9.02
N MET A 150 -10.12 7.82 8.08
CA MET A 150 -10.54 7.93 6.67
C MET A 150 -10.95 6.57 6.08
N LEU A 151 -10.19 5.51 6.32
CA LEU A 151 -10.59 4.14 5.95
C LEU A 151 -11.95 3.78 6.56
N ARG A 152 -12.19 4.05 7.83
CA ARG A 152 -13.48 3.74 8.49
C ARG A 152 -14.64 4.60 7.98
N ARG A 153 -14.40 5.85 7.55
CA ARG A 153 -15.42 6.68 6.88
C ARG A 153 -15.96 6.03 5.60
N THR A 154 -15.14 5.26 4.87
CA THR A 154 -15.62 4.50 3.70
C THR A 154 -16.61 3.40 4.06
N GLY A 155 -16.72 3.05 5.36
CA GLY A 155 -17.49 1.92 5.85
C GLY A 155 -16.77 0.58 5.65
N SER A 156 -15.46 0.59 5.40
CA SER A 156 -14.64 -0.62 5.37
C SER A 156 -14.54 -1.24 6.76
N THR A 157 -14.70 -2.56 6.80
CA THR A 157 -14.60 -3.37 8.02
C THR A 157 -13.37 -4.27 8.04
N LEU A 158 -12.47 -4.12 7.05
CA LEU A 158 -11.25 -4.91 6.99
C LEU A 158 -10.42 -4.73 8.27
N PRO A 159 -9.95 -5.82 8.90
CA PRO A 159 -9.05 -5.74 10.04
C PRO A 159 -7.71 -5.15 9.60
N VAL A 160 -7.05 -4.42 10.50
CA VAL A 160 -5.79 -3.75 10.23
C VAL A 160 -4.69 -4.26 11.16
N GLU A 161 -3.56 -4.64 10.59
CA GLU A 161 -2.34 -4.98 11.33
C GLU A 161 -1.32 -3.86 11.17
N VAL A 162 -0.99 -3.22 12.29
CA VAL A 162 -0.05 -2.09 12.37
C VAL A 162 1.28 -2.61 12.89
N TYR A 163 2.26 -2.73 12.00
CA TYR A 163 3.59 -3.17 12.35
C TYR A 163 4.45 -2.01 12.84
N MET A 164 5.00 -2.18 14.03
CA MET A 164 5.99 -1.30 14.64
C MET A 164 7.36 -1.95 14.51
N LYS A 165 8.41 -1.13 14.33
CA LYS A 165 9.78 -1.62 14.21
C LYS A 165 10.18 -2.42 15.44
N ASP A 166 9.98 -1.82 16.61
CA ASP A 166 10.34 -2.39 17.89
C ASP A 166 9.46 -1.86 19.04
N ALA A 167 9.62 -2.43 20.23
CA ALA A 167 8.83 -2.07 21.41
C ALA A 167 8.94 -0.60 21.84
N SER A 168 9.96 0.14 21.38
CA SER A 168 10.06 1.58 21.68
C SER A 168 9.01 2.40 20.95
N GLU A 169 8.50 1.93 19.82
CA GLU A 169 7.40 2.58 19.08
C GLU A 169 6.02 2.22 19.64
N TYR A 170 5.93 1.22 20.51
CA TYR A 170 4.67 0.77 21.11
C TYR A 170 4.12 1.80 22.09
N GLU A 171 2.89 2.25 21.84
CA GLU A 171 2.18 3.19 22.69
C GLU A 171 0.94 2.51 23.29
N LYS A 172 1.05 2.07 24.55
CA LYS A 172 0.05 1.24 25.22
C LYS A 172 -1.37 1.81 25.13
N LYS A 173 -1.56 3.12 25.38
CA LYS A 173 -2.87 3.77 25.32
C LYS A 173 -3.47 3.65 23.91
N ILE A 174 -2.69 3.93 22.88
CA ILE A 174 -3.14 3.88 21.49
C ILE A 174 -3.37 2.43 21.03
N CYS A 175 -2.41 1.54 21.26
CA CYS A 175 -2.45 0.16 20.79
C CYS A 175 -3.46 -0.73 21.50
N ASP A 176 -3.70 -0.53 22.80
CA ASP A 176 -4.57 -1.40 23.58
C ASP A 176 -6.00 -0.87 23.67
N ASN A 177 -6.19 0.46 23.57
CA ASN A 177 -7.48 1.08 23.86
C ASN A 177 -8.10 1.81 22.65
N VAL A 178 -7.30 2.46 21.79
CA VAL A 178 -7.82 3.28 20.68
C VAL A 178 -7.94 2.47 19.39
N LEU A 179 -6.85 1.85 18.94
CA LEU A 179 -6.82 1.10 17.68
C LEU A 179 -7.77 -0.12 17.64
N PRO A 180 -7.93 -0.90 18.74
CA PRO A 180 -8.84 -2.04 18.73
C PRO A 180 -10.30 -1.68 18.47
N ASP A 181 -10.76 -0.53 18.95
CA ASP A 181 -12.13 -0.03 18.70
C ASP A 181 -12.39 0.27 17.22
N MET A 182 -11.32 0.48 16.44
CA MET A 182 -11.35 0.65 14.99
C MET A 182 -10.93 -0.61 14.25
N GLY A 183 -10.91 -1.79 14.89
CA GLY A 183 -10.55 -3.05 14.25
C GLY A 183 -9.08 -3.12 13.82
N ALA A 184 -8.20 -2.38 14.50
CA ALA A 184 -6.76 -2.37 14.26
C ALA A 184 -6.00 -2.93 15.46
N ARG A 185 -4.87 -3.58 15.22
CA ARG A 185 -3.99 -4.10 16.29
C ARG A 185 -2.52 -3.84 15.99
N CYS A 186 -1.76 -3.52 17.04
CA CYS A 186 -0.31 -3.34 16.95
C CYS A 186 0.42 -4.68 17.00
N LEU A 187 1.48 -4.80 16.21
CA LEU A 187 2.40 -5.94 16.18
C LEU A 187 3.84 -5.40 16.16
N ILE A 188 4.74 -6.04 16.91
CA ILE A 188 6.13 -5.60 17.03
C ILE A 188 7.01 -6.52 16.18
N LEU A 189 7.67 -5.97 15.15
CA LEU A 189 8.48 -6.76 14.23
C LEU A 189 9.72 -7.35 14.93
N SER A 190 10.37 -6.58 15.81
CA SER A 190 11.56 -7.03 16.53
C SER A 190 11.34 -8.26 17.42
N ASP A 191 10.09 -8.53 17.81
CA ASP A 191 9.74 -9.72 18.60
C ASP A 191 9.87 -11.01 17.76
N VAL A 192 9.77 -10.88 16.43
CA VAL A 192 9.94 -11.96 15.47
C VAL A 192 11.38 -12.01 14.97
N VAL A 193 11.91 -10.88 14.51
CA VAL A 193 13.16 -10.85 13.73
C VAL A 193 14.41 -10.60 14.55
N GLY A 194 14.27 -10.15 15.79
CA GLY A 194 15.35 -9.62 16.61
C GLY A 194 15.56 -8.12 16.41
N LYS A 195 16.38 -7.52 17.28
CA LYS A 195 16.71 -6.08 17.22
C LYS A 195 17.70 -5.79 16.09
N ASP A 196 17.54 -4.63 15.45
CA ASP A 196 18.46 -4.07 14.45
C ASP A 196 18.66 -4.89 13.16
N VAL A 197 17.84 -5.92 12.94
CA VAL A 197 17.93 -6.79 11.77
C VAL A 197 17.26 -6.21 10.52
N ILE A 198 16.15 -5.52 10.70
CA ILE A 198 15.35 -4.91 9.63
C ILE A 198 15.19 -3.43 9.96
N GLN A 199 15.56 -2.55 9.03
CA GLN A 199 15.51 -1.10 9.22
C GLN A 199 14.79 -0.39 8.06
N HIS A 200 14.13 0.72 8.38
CA HIS A 200 13.53 1.66 7.42
C HIS A 200 12.69 0.97 6.32
N TYR A 201 13.04 1.15 5.04
CA TYR A 201 12.28 0.67 3.88
C TYR A 201 12.09 -0.84 3.83
N GLN A 202 12.93 -1.61 4.54
CA GLN A 202 12.83 -3.06 4.58
C GLN A 202 11.55 -3.53 5.30
N LEU A 203 10.98 -2.71 6.21
CA LEU A 203 9.88 -3.13 7.08
C LEU A 203 8.64 -3.60 6.32
N LYS A 204 8.35 -3.00 5.16
CA LYS A 204 7.11 -3.22 4.40
C LYS A 204 6.90 -4.68 3.99
N VAL A 205 7.86 -5.25 3.26
CA VAL A 205 7.75 -6.63 2.77
C VAL A 205 7.73 -7.64 3.92
N PHE A 206 8.46 -7.37 5.01
CA PHE A 206 8.47 -8.25 6.17
C PHE A 206 7.17 -8.16 6.97
N ALA A 207 6.62 -6.96 7.17
CA ALA A 207 5.29 -6.79 7.75
C ALA A 207 4.23 -7.55 6.94
N VAL A 208 4.28 -7.46 5.60
CA VAL A 208 3.42 -8.26 4.73
C VAL A 208 3.67 -9.74 4.94
N LEU A 209 4.90 -10.26 4.88
CA LEU A 209 5.18 -11.70 5.06
C LEU A 209 4.67 -12.23 6.41
N PHE A 210 4.89 -11.47 7.49
CA PHE A 210 4.52 -11.88 8.84
C PHE A 210 3.05 -11.67 9.19
N SER A 211 2.30 -10.90 8.39
CA SER A 211 0.89 -10.61 8.71
C SER A 211 0.02 -11.87 8.69
N SER A 212 -1.09 -11.85 9.41
CA SER A 212 -1.98 -13.02 9.48
C SER A 212 -2.83 -13.22 8.23
N PHE A 213 -2.89 -12.24 7.33
CA PHE A 213 -3.80 -12.22 6.18
C PHE A 213 -3.26 -12.98 4.96
N GLU A 214 -4.12 -13.75 4.29
CA GLU A 214 -3.81 -14.37 2.99
C GLU A 214 -3.82 -13.34 1.86
N GLU A 215 -4.81 -12.46 1.86
CA GLU A 215 -4.91 -11.35 0.91
C GLU A 215 -4.73 -10.02 1.64
N VAL A 216 -3.72 -9.27 1.21
CA VAL A 216 -3.25 -8.07 1.88
C VAL A 216 -3.50 -6.86 0.99
N VAL A 217 -4.09 -5.83 1.57
CA VAL A 217 -3.99 -4.46 1.09
C VAL A 217 -2.87 -3.79 1.89
N TRP A 218 -1.73 -3.53 1.27
CA TRP A 218 -0.72 -2.68 1.91
C TRP A 218 -1.12 -1.22 1.76
N MET A 219 -0.99 -0.45 2.85
CA MET A 219 -1.12 1.00 2.84
C MET A 219 -0.09 1.63 3.76
N ASP A 220 0.69 2.60 3.26
CA ASP A 220 1.53 3.44 4.11
C ASP A 220 0.68 4.26 5.10
N ALA A 221 1.28 4.70 6.20
CA ALA A 221 0.60 5.40 7.31
C ALA A 221 -0.17 6.66 6.85
N ASP A 222 0.26 7.28 5.77
CA ASP A 222 -0.26 8.50 5.18
C ASP A 222 -0.98 8.27 3.85
N CYS A 223 -1.40 7.02 3.61
CA CYS A 223 -2.36 6.70 2.57
C CYS A 223 -3.74 6.38 3.16
N PHE A 224 -4.79 6.87 2.50
CA PHE A 224 -6.16 6.47 2.79
C PHE A 224 -6.99 6.30 1.52
N PRO A 225 -8.01 5.42 1.54
CA PRO A 225 -8.89 5.21 0.41
C PRO A 225 -10.06 6.19 0.40
N MET A 226 -10.62 6.41 -0.79
CA MET A 226 -11.87 7.13 -1.01
C MET A 226 -13.10 6.20 -1.03
N ASP A 227 -12.89 4.89 -1.07
CA ASP A 227 -13.93 3.85 -1.11
C ASP A 227 -13.44 2.55 -0.46
N LYS A 228 -14.31 1.57 -0.26
CA LYS A 228 -14.01 0.32 0.44
C LYS A 228 -12.94 -0.52 -0.27
N PRO A 229 -11.74 -0.72 0.30
CA PRO A 229 -10.67 -1.48 -0.34
C PRO A 229 -11.03 -2.95 -0.60
N GLU A 230 -11.91 -3.54 0.20
CA GLU A 230 -12.36 -4.93 0.00
C GLU A 230 -13.02 -5.17 -1.36
N ILE A 231 -13.55 -4.12 -2.01
CA ILE A 231 -14.11 -4.22 -3.37
C ILE A 231 -13.01 -4.60 -4.37
N LEU A 232 -11.82 -4.03 -4.23
CA LEU A 232 -10.69 -4.29 -5.13
C LEU A 232 -10.25 -5.75 -5.09
N LEU A 233 -10.31 -6.37 -3.91
CA LEU A 233 -9.93 -7.76 -3.74
C LEU A 233 -10.98 -8.73 -4.34
N ASN A 234 -12.20 -8.25 -4.66
CA ASN A 234 -13.28 -9.08 -5.23
C ASN A 234 -13.42 -8.95 -6.75
N HIS A 235 -12.62 -8.11 -7.39
CA HIS A 235 -12.79 -7.77 -8.80
C HIS A 235 -11.47 -7.89 -9.56
N GLU A 236 -11.60 -7.96 -10.88
CA GLU A 236 -10.47 -7.77 -11.78
C GLU A 236 -9.90 -6.36 -11.59
N PRO A 237 -8.56 -6.21 -11.62
CA PRO A 237 -7.58 -7.21 -12.04
C PRO A 237 -7.10 -8.16 -10.93
N PHE A 238 -7.43 -7.90 -9.66
CA PHE A 238 -6.83 -8.65 -8.55
C PHE A 238 -7.21 -10.13 -8.56
N THR A 239 -8.44 -10.48 -8.93
CA THR A 239 -8.90 -11.88 -8.92
C THR A 239 -8.16 -12.79 -9.91
N SER A 240 -7.69 -12.25 -11.04
CA SER A 240 -6.90 -13.02 -12.01
C SER A 240 -5.40 -12.92 -11.79
N THR A 241 -4.89 -11.78 -11.33
CA THR A 241 -3.44 -11.57 -11.18
C THR A 241 -2.98 -11.91 -9.77
N GLY A 242 -3.65 -11.45 -8.73
CA GLY A 242 -3.25 -11.63 -7.34
C GLY A 242 -2.16 -10.66 -6.85
N LEU A 243 -1.61 -9.81 -7.72
CA LEU A 243 -0.77 -8.67 -7.37
C LEU A 243 -1.21 -7.44 -8.18
N VAL A 244 -1.50 -6.34 -7.49
CA VAL A 244 -1.86 -5.06 -8.10
C VAL A 244 -1.01 -3.95 -7.49
N THR A 245 -0.34 -3.15 -8.31
CA THR A 245 0.52 -2.04 -7.87
C THR A 245 0.16 -0.74 -8.59
N TRP A 246 0.43 0.40 -7.95
CA TRP A 246 0.22 1.72 -8.55
C TRP A 246 1.52 2.31 -9.09
N PRO A 247 1.43 3.15 -10.13
CA PRO A 247 2.60 3.76 -10.72
C PRO A 247 3.07 4.98 -9.92
N ASP A 248 4.36 5.23 -10.01
CA ASP A 248 5.01 6.50 -9.66
C ASP A 248 5.09 7.39 -10.93
N PHE A 249 5.61 8.61 -10.79
CA PHE A 249 5.77 9.57 -11.87
C PHE A 249 6.86 9.18 -12.88
N TRP A 250 7.83 8.37 -12.44
CA TRP A 250 9.12 8.20 -13.11
C TRP A 250 9.16 7.02 -14.07
N ALA A 251 10.01 7.16 -15.10
CA ALA A 251 10.43 6.03 -15.92
C ALA A 251 11.25 5.02 -15.09
N SER A 252 11.29 3.76 -15.53
CA SER A 252 12.07 2.72 -14.85
C SER A 252 13.58 3.03 -14.90
N SER A 253 14.23 3.04 -13.74
CA SER A 253 15.68 3.17 -13.62
C SER A 253 16.36 1.87 -13.19
N VAL A 254 15.72 0.72 -13.38
CA VAL A 254 16.31 -0.59 -13.11
C VAL A 254 17.49 -0.82 -14.06
N SER A 255 18.66 -1.18 -13.52
CA SER A 255 19.88 -1.41 -14.28
C SER A 255 19.74 -2.63 -15.20
N PRO A 256 20.29 -2.59 -16.43
CA PRO A 256 20.45 -3.77 -17.29
C PRO A 256 21.06 -4.99 -16.57
N ALA A 257 21.99 -4.76 -15.64
CA ALA A 257 22.64 -5.82 -14.89
C ALA A 257 21.66 -6.61 -14.00
N TYR A 258 20.61 -5.99 -13.49
CA TYR A 258 19.58 -6.70 -12.73
C TYR A 258 18.88 -7.77 -13.59
N TYR A 259 18.60 -7.46 -14.86
CA TYR A 259 17.97 -8.42 -15.77
C TYR A 259 18.89 -9.59 -16.11
N ASN A 260 20.21 -9.34 -16.17
CA ASN A 260 21.21 -10.42 -16.26
C ASN A 260 21.22 -11.28 -14.99
N ILE A 261 21.27 -10.66 -13.80
CA ILE A 261 21.28 -11.37 -12.51
C ILE A 261 20.04 -12.26 -12.37
N SER A 262 18.88 -11.69 -12.67
CA SER A 262 17.58 -12.37 -12.54
C SER A 262 17.21 -13.26 -13.72
N GLN A 263 18.07 -13.35 -14.75
CA GLN A 263 17.88 -14.15 -15.96
C GLN A 263 16.56 -13.83 -16.70
N GLN A 264 16.23 -12.54 -16.80
CA GLN A 264 15.02 -12.04 -17.44
C GLN A 264 15.32 -11.30 -18.74
N PRO A 265 14.38 -11.31 -19.72
CA PRO A 265 14.42 -10.33 -20.78
C PRO A 265 14.22 -8.93 -20.20
N MET A 266 15.02 -7.98 -20.67
CA MET A 266 14.87 -6.58 -20.29
C MET A 266 13.63 -5.97 -20.98
N PRO A 267 12.65 -5.45 -20.23
CA PRO A 267 11.45 -4.84 -20.80
C PRO A 267 11.74 -3.48 -21.43
N PRO A 268 11.00 -3.08 -22.48
CA PRO A 268 11.12 -1.77 -23.07
C PRO A 268 10.75 -0.67 -22.07
N MET A 269 11.38 0.49 -22.20
CA MET A 269 11.13 1.65 -21.33
C MET A 269 9.70 2.21 -21.43
N THR A 270 8.96 1.85 -22.49
CA THR A 270 7.56 2.21 -22.72
C THR A 270 6.55 1.27 -22.07
N GLU A 271 7.00 0.14 -21.51
CA GLU A 271 6.10 -0.90 -21.00
C GLU A 271 5.22 -0.39 -19.85
N ARG A 272 5.84 0.22 -18.85
CA ARG A 272 5.18 0.72 -17.65
C ARG A 272 6.05 1.72 -16.89
N GLN A 273 5.40 2.48 -16.03
CA GLN A 273 6.04 3.37 -15.07
C GLN A 273 6.82 2.57 -14.01
N SER A 274 7.71 3.26 -13.30
CA SER A 274 8.15 2.82 -11.98
C SER A 274 6.95 2.73 -11.02
N SER A 275 7.12 2.00 -9.93
CA SER A 275 6.08 1.70 -8.96
C SER A 275 6.12 2.65 -7.77
N GLU A 276 4.95 3.04 -7.28
CA GLU A 276 4.78 3.77 -6.02
C GLU A 276 4.16 2.77 -5.03
N THR A 277 4.90 2.38 -4.00
CA THR A 277 4.49 1.29 -3.09
C THR A 277 3.87 1.78 -1.80
N GLY A 278 3.41 3.03 -1.75
CA GLY A 278 2.49 3.49 -0.72
C GLY A 278 1.24 2.60 -0.63
N ILE A 279 0.86 1.98 -1.76
CA ILE A 279 -0.28 1.07 -1.85
C ILE A 279 0.05 -0.09 -2.80
N PHE A 280 -0.28 -1.31 -2.39
CA PHE A 280 -0.39 -2.46 -3.30
C PHE A 280 -1.34 -3.52 -2.75
N LEU A 281 -1.84 -4.39 -3.62
CA LEU A 281 -2.65 -5.55 -3.26
C LEU A 281 -1.83 -6.81 -3.53
N VAL A 282 -1.81 -7.77 -2.62
CA VAL A 282 -1.12 -9.05 -2.86
C VAL A 282 -1.86 -10.23 -2.23
N SER A 283 -1.97 -11.32 -2.96
CA SER A 283 -2.39 -12.62 -2.44
C SER A 283 -1.17 -13.45 -2.12
N LYS A 284 -0.89 -13.69 -0.82
CA LYS A 284 0.20 -14.57 -0.39
C LYS A 284 0.03 -16.00 -0.86
N LYS A 285 -1.18 -16.40 -1.22
CA LYS A 285 -1.47 -17.71 -1.79
C LYS A 285 -0.91 -17.86 -3.21
N THR A 286 -1.02 -16.83 -4.04
CA THR A 286 -0.54 -16.88 -5.44
C THR A 286 0.83 -16.25 -5.62
N HIS A 287 1.26 -15.36 -4.71
CA HIS A 287 2.49 -14.58 -4.79
C HIS A 287 3.48 -14.87 -3.66
N TYR A 288 3.49 -16.10 -3.15
CA TYR A 288 4.38 -16.44 -2.04
C TYR A 288 5.86 -16.33 -2.44
N LEU A 289 6.22 -16.82 -3.63
CA LEU A 289 7.60 -16.75 -4.12
C LEU A 289 8.00 -15.31 -4.45
N THR A 290 7.09 -14.51 -5.02
CA THR A 290 7.28 -13.06 -5.19
C THR A 290 7.64 -12.40 -3.86
N LEU A 291 6.88 -12.64 -2.80
CA LEU A 291 7.11 -11.98 -1.51
C LEU A 291 8.42 -12.43 -0.85
N LEU A 292 8.80 -13.70 -0.99
CA LEU A 292 10.09 -14.19 -0.50
C LEU A 292 11.25 -13.54 -1.26
N LEU A 293 11.17 -13.46 -2.58
CA LEU A 293 12.21 -12.82 -3.37
C LEU A 293 12.26 -11.30 -3.18
N ALA A 294 11.11 -10.63 -3.05
CA ALA A 294 11.06 -9.23 -2.66
C ALA A 294 11.70 -9.02 -1.28
N ALA A 295 11.52 -9.95 -0.33
CA ALA A 295 12.19 -9.88 0.96
C ALA A 295 13.70 -10.01 0.85
N TYR A 296 14.22 -10.86 -0.03
CA TYR A 296 15.67 -10.91 -0.33
C TYR A 296 16.20 -9.61 -0.92
N TYR A 297 15.48 -9.03 -1.90
CA TYR A 297 15.83 -7.73 -2.47
C TYR A 297 15.82 -6.61 -1.44
N ASN A 298 14.88 -6.61 -0.50
CA ASN A 298 14.87 -5.61 0.57
C ASN A 298 15.93 -5.88 1.63
N TYR A 299 16.14 -7.14 2.01
CA TYR A 299 17.12 -7.53 3.02
C TYR A 299 18.55 -7.14 2.62
N TYR A 300 18.90 -7.34 1.34
CA TYR A 300 20.15 -6.85 0.74
C TYR A 300 19.97 -5.55 -0.07
N GLY A 301 18.88 -4.81 0.19
CA GLY A 301 18.52 -3.59 -0.51
C GLY A 301 19.55 -2.48 -0.31
N PRO A 302 19.80 -2.03 0.94
CA PRO A 302 20.73 -0.94 1.22
C PRO A 302 22.14 -1.17 0.69
N THR A 303 22.57 -2.42 0.59
CA THR A 303 23.91 -2.79 0.12
C THR A 303 23.96 -3.06 -1.38
N HIS A 304 22.92 -3.66 -1.99
CA HIS A 304 22.98 -4.12 -3.38
C HIS A 304 21.73 -3.72 -4.17
N TYR A 305 20.57 -4.27 -3.81
CA TYR A 305 19.41 -4.28 -4.71
C TYR A 305 18.74 -2.93 -4.88
N PHE A 306 18.76 -2.03 -3.88
CA PHE A 306 18.16 -0.70 -4.07
C PHE A 306 18.86 0.07 -5.19
N ARG A 307 20.20 0.00 -5.23
CA ARG A 307 21.00 0.59 -6.32
C ARG A 307 20.77 -0.10 -7.65
N LEU A 308 20.70 -1.43 -7.68
CA LEU A 308 20.43 -2.17 -8.93
C LEU A 308 19.05 -1.83 -9.51
N LEU A 309 18.05 -1.63 -8.65
CA LEU A 309 16.67 -1.43 -9.04
C LEU A 309 16.32 0.04 -9.27
N SER A 310 17.03 0.99 -8.65
CA SER A 310 16.69 2.42 -8.72
C SER A 310 17.82 3.31 -9.25
N GLN A 311 19.08 2.89 -9.18
CA GLN A 311 20.26 3.65 -9.59
C GLN A 311 20.33 5.08 -9.02
N GLY A 312 19.93 5.25 -7.75
CA GLY A 312 19.89 6.56 -7.07
C GLY A 312 18.75 7.48 -7.53
N ALA A 313 17.78 6.98 -8.29
CA ALA A 313 16.60 7.76 -8.70
C ALA A 313 15.72 8.17 -7.50
N PRO A 314 14.83 9.17 -7.67
CA PRO A 314 13.93 9.61 -6.62
C PRO A 314 13.08 8.46 -6.04
N GLY A 315 13.03 8.41 -4.71
CA GLY A 315 12.33 7.35 -3.97
C GLY A 315 13.06 6.00 -3.96
N GLU A 316 14.38 5.97 -4.15
CA GLU A 316 15.17 4.73 -4.02
C GLU A 316 14.89 4.02 -2.69
N GLY A 317 14.57 2.73 -2.79
CA GLY A 317 14.16 1.91 -1.66
C GLY A 317 13.42 0.65 -2.10
N ASP A 318 12.37 0.31 -1.37
CA ASP A 318 11.57 -0.90 -1.52
C ASP A 318 10.67 -0.91 -2.77
N LYS A 319 10.40 0.26 -3.37
CA LYS A 319 9.32 0.41 -4.35
C LYS A 319 9.41 -0.56 -5.53
N GLU A 320 10.58 -0.66 -6.16
CA GLU A 320 10.77 -1.52 -7.34
C GLU A 320 10.88 -3.02 -7.01
N THR A 321 10.92 -3.42 -5.73
CA THR A 321 11.23 -4.81 -5.38
C THR A 321 10.11 -5.80 -5.71
N PHE A 322 8.84 -5.40 -5.60
CA PHE A 322 7.69 -6.30 -5.76
C PHE A 322 7.48 -6.75 -7.21
N LEU A 323 7.40 -5.78 -8.15
CA LEU A 323 7.19 -6.10 -9.56
C LEU A 323 8.38 -6.85 -10.15
N GLN A 324 9.59 -6.48 -9.73
CA GLN A 324 10.81 -7.13 -10.23
C GLN A 324 10.94 -8.56 -9.71
N ALA A 325 10.51 -8.81 -8.46
CA ALA A 325 10.40 -10.16 -7.92
C ALA A 325 9.33 -10.99 -8.65
N ALA A 326 8.14 -10.43 -8.89
CA ALA A 326 7.06 -11.11 -9.61
C ALA A 326 7.48 -11.55 -11.02
N THR A 327 8.12 -10.65 -11.77
CA THR A 327 8.68 -10.99 -13.08
C THR A 327 9.74 -12.10 -12.98
N ALA A 328 10.59 -12.10 -11.94
CA ALA A 328 11.67 -13.10 -11.79
C ALA A 328 11.16 -14.51 -11.53
N VAL A 329 10.06 -14.63 -10.79
CA VAL A 329 9.44 -15.93 -10.50
C VAL A 329 8.36 -16.31 -11.51
N GLY A 330 8.05 -15.42 -12.46
CA GLY A 330 7.04 -15.65 -13.50
C GLY A 330 5.61 -15.60 -12.97
N GLU A 331 5.36 -14.86 -11.88
CA GLU A 331 4.02 -14.70 -11.29
C GLU A 331 3.33 -13.46 -11.92
N PRO A 332 2.02 -13.56 -12.28
CA PRO A 332 1.32 -12.50 -13.00
C PRO A 332 0.95 -11.33 -12.08
N PHE A 333 1.05 -10.10 -12.60
CA PHE A 333 0.65 -8.91 -11.87
C PHE A 333 -0.11 -7.93 -12.76
N TYR A 334 -0.80 -6.98 -12.13
CA TYR A 334 -1.35 -5.81 -12.80
C TYR A 334 -0.71 -4.53 -12.26
N ALA A 335 0.06 -3.85 -13.11
CA ALA A 335 0.52 -2.50 -12.82
C ALA A 335 -0.50 -1.52 -13.40
N VAL A 336 -1.13 -0.72 -12.54
CA VAL A 336 -2.10 0.30 -12.97
C VAL A 336 -1.45 1.22 -14.00
N SER A 337 -2.14 1.41 -15.13
CA SER A 337 -1.62 2.16 -16.28
C SER A 337 -1.92 3.65 -16.20
N GLU A 338 -3.08 4.03 -15.64
CA GLU A 338 -3.46 5.43 -15.49
C GLU A 338 -2.42 6.16 -14.63
N ARG A 339 -1.89 7.26 -15.18
CA ARG A 339 -0.84 8.05 -14.54
C ARG A 339 -1.26 8.56 -13.17
N VAL A 340 -0.41 8.36 -12.17
CA VAL A 340 -0.53 9.04 -10.87
C VAL A 340 -0.54 10.56 -11.07
N GLN A 341 -1.38 11.26 -10.32
CA GLN A 341 -1.54 12.71 -10.41
C GLN A 341 -1.06 13.36 -9.12
N ALA A 342 -0.19 14.36 -9.22
CA ALA A 342 0.17 15.18 -8.07
C ALA A 342 -1.01 16.08 -7.68
N LEU A 343 -1.25 16.20 -6.37
CA LEU A 343 -2.24 17.08 -5.76
C LEU A 343 -1.53 18.13 -4.93
N GLY A 344 -1.98 19.37 -5.01
CA GLY A 344 -1.32 20.49 -4.35
C GLY A 344 -2.03 21.80 -4.55
N HIS A 345 -1.35 22.90 -4.29
CA HIS A 345 -1.80 24.23 -4.67
C HIS A 345 -0.83 24.87 -5.68
N GLN A 346 -1.32 25.85 -6.43
CA GLN A 346 -0.52 26.58 -7.42
C GLN A 346 0.46 27.54 -6.72
N LYS A 347 1.70 27.57 -7.21
CA LYS A 347 2.73 28.57 -6.93
C LYS A 347 3.16 29.25 -8.24
N PRO A 348 3.82 30.41 -8.19
CA PRO A 348 4.25 31.13 -9.40
C PRO A 348 5.10 30.28 -10.37
N ASP A 349 5.83 29.29 -9.86
CA ASP A 349 6.76 28.44 -10.58
C ASP A 349 6.24 27.01 -10.83
N GLY A 350 5.00 26.70 -10.47
CA GLY A 350 4.38 25.41 -10.73
C GLY A 350 3.46 24.91 -9.61
N LEU A 351 3.31 23.60 -9.51
CA LEU A 351 2.50 22.97 -8.47
C LEU A 351 3.33 22.72 -7.21
N SER A 352 2.85 23.18 -6.06
CA SER A 352 3.33 22.72 -4.76
C SER A 352 2.60 21.44 -4.37
N GLY A 353 3.11 20.31 -4.86
CA GLY A 353 2.51 19.00 -4.64
C GLY A 353 2.71 18.50 -3.20
N SER A 354 1.63 18.12 -2.53
CA SER A 354 1.68 17.54 -1.18
C SER A 354 1.01 16.18 -1.02
N ALA A 355 0.34 15.71 -2.07
CA ALA A 355 -0.25 14.38 -2.12
C ALA A 355 -0.26 13.82 -3.55
N MET A 356 -0.60 12.55 -3.67
CA MET A 356 -0.82 11.86 -4.94
C MET A 356 -2.24 11.31 -5.00
N ALA A 357 -2.90 11.48 -6.15
CA ALA A 357 -4.16 10.82 -6.48
C ALA A 357 -3.87 9.55 -7.30
N GLN A 358 -4.30 8.41 -6.78
CA GLN A 358 -4.08 7.10 -7.38
C GLN A 358 -5.40 6.48 -7.84
N SER A 359 -5.43 6.06 -9.10
CA SER A 359 -6.65 5.68 -9.83
C SER A 359 -7.22 4.31 -9.42
N ASP A 360 -8.52 4.11 -9.63
CA ASP A 360 -9.19 2.81 -9.43
C ASP A 360 -8.68 1.76 -10.43
N PRO A 361 -8.09 0.64 -9.97
CA PRO A 361 -7.53 -0.40 -10.83
C PRO A 361 -8.63 -1.18 -11.57
N ILE A 362 -9.86 -1.23 -11.04
CA ILE A 362 -10.98 -1.89 -11.72
C ILE A 362 -11.33 -1.11 -13.00
N GLY A 363 -11.45 0.21 -12.87
CA GLY A 363 -11.73 1.10 -14.00
C GLY A 363 -10.59 1.15 -15.01
N ASP A 364 -9.35 1.21 -14.53
CA ASP A 364 -8.16 1.17 -15.38
C ASP A 364 -8.07 -0.15 -16.16
N HIS A 365 -8.24 -1.30 -15.50
CA HIS A 365 -8.24 -2.61 -16.15
C HIS A 365 -9.38 -2.77 -17.16
N ALA A 366 -10.56 -2.23 -16.87
CA ALA A 366 -11.69 -2.26 -17.81
C ALA A 366 -11.38 -1.51 -19.12
N LEU A 367 -10.63 -0.40 -19.05
CA LEU A 367 -10.19 0.36 -20.23
C LEU A 367 -9.07 -0.37 -20.98
N THR A 368 -8.02 -0.79 -20.28
CA THR A 368 -6.86 -1.44 -20.91
C THR A 368 -7.23 -2.78 -21.55
N SER A 369 -8.17 -3.53 -20.98
CA SER A 369 -8.74 -4.75 -21.58
C SER A 369 -9.46 -4.52 -22.91
N GLN A 370 -9.90 -3.28 -23.18
CA GLN A 370 -10.49 -2.87 -24.46
C GLN A 370 -9.46 -2.27 -25.43
N GLY A 371 -8.16 -2.29 -25.07
CA GLY A 371 -7.09 -1.64 -25.82
C GLY A 371 -7.06 -0.12 -25.67
N LYS A 372 -7.79 0.45 -24.70
CA LYS A 372 -7.83 1.90 -24.43
C LYS A 372 -6.76 2.27 -23.41
N TRP A 373 -5.57 2.62 -23.89
CA TRP A 373 -4.41 2.96 -23.06
C TRP A 373 -4.29 4.47 -22.86
N ARG A 374 -4.97 5.01 -21.85
CA ARG A 374 -4.93 6.44 -21.53
C ARG A 374 -3.53 6.99 -21.23
N VAL A 375 -2.63 6.13 -20.75
CA VAL A 375 -1.21 6.48 -20.53
C VAL A 375 -0.47 6.88 -21.81
N GLN A 376 -0.92 6.36 -22.96
CA GLN A 376 -0.42 6.68 -24.31
C GLN A 376 -1.19 7.86 -24.91
N ASP A 377 -2.52 7.84 -24.84
CA ASP A 377 -3.39 8.90 -25.33
C ASP A 377 -4.55 9.15 -24.34
N PRO A 378 -4.51 10.22 -23.53
CA PRO A 378 -5.55 10.51 -22.55
C PRO A 378 -6.90 10.93 -23.15
N SER A 379 -7.03 11.05 -24.48
CA SER A 379 -8.30 11.37 -25.15
C SER A 379 -9.16 10.13 -25.47
N VAL A 380 -8.62 8.92 -25.34
CA VAL A 380 -9.31 7.67 -25.75
C VAL A 380 -10.55 7.32 -24.93
N ASP A 381 -10.64 7.80 -23.70
CA ASP A 381 -11.81 7.67 -22.83
C ASP A 381 -11.70 8.62 -21.62
N LYS A 382 -12.68 8.65 -20.71
CA LYS A 382 -12.59 9.36 -19.43
C LYS A 382 -11.63 8.64 -18.45
N PRO A 383 -10.93 9.36 -17.56
CA PRO A 383 -10.10 8.73 -16.53
C PRO A 383 -10.95 7.89 -15.57
N PRO A 384 -10.39 6.76 -15.07
CA PRO A 384 -10.97 6.07 -13.92
C PRO A 384 -11.14 7.03 -12.75
N ARG A 385 -12.05 6.75 -11.82
CA ARG A 385 -12.14 7.51 -10.56
C ARG A 385 -10.84 7.40 -9.76
N VAL A 386 -10.64 8.29 -8.81
CA VAL A 386 -9.56 8.18 -7.83
C VAL A 386 -10.00 7.21 -6.73
N PHE A 387 -9.10 6.32 -6.31
CA PHE A 387 -9.38 5.35 -5.27
C PHE A 387 -8.56 5.62 -4.01
N PHE A 388 -7.29 6.00 -4.15
CA PHE A 388 -6.41 6.29 -3.02
C PHE A 388 -5.85 7.69 -3.09
N ILE A 389 -5.67 8.29 -1.91
CA ILE A 389 -4.87 9.50 -1.71
C ILE A 389 -3.65 9.10 -0.89
N HIS A 390 -2.46 9.42 -1.39
CA HIS A 390 -1.21 9.27 -0.67
C HIS A 390 -0.72 10.68 -0.29
N ALA A 391 -0.96 11.11 0.95
CA ALA A 391 -0.62 12.44 1.47
C ALA A 391 0.87 12.51 1.88
N ASN A 392 1.73 12.31 0.88
CA ASN A 392 3.08 11.81 1.05
C ASN A 392 4.08 12.83 1.59
N TYR A 393 3.88 14.14 1.34
CA TYR A 393 4.93 15.12 1.63
C TYR A 393 4.45 16.58 1.81
N PRO A 394 4.60 17.20 2.99
CA PRO A 394 5.03 16.59 4.23
C PRO A 394 3.97 15.65 4.79
N LYS A 395 4.33 14.91 5.83
CA LYS A 395 3.35 14.14 6.59
C LYS A 395 2.42 15.11 7.33
N PHE A 396 1.12 14.87 7.27
CA PHE A 396 0.09 15.72 7.88
C PHE A 396 -0.02 15.46 9.39
N ASN A 397 1.10 15.62 10.11
CA ASN A 397 1.16 15.55 11.58
C ASN A 397 1.07 16.97 12.17
N PRO A 398 -0.04 17.34 12.83
CA PRO A 398 -0.28 18.71 13.29
C PRO A 398 0.65 19.17 14.43
N ALA A 399 1.24 18.23 15.17
CA ALA A 399 2.23 18.54 16.19
C ALA A 399 3.66 18.65 15.65
N GLU A 400 3.84 18.63 14.34
CA GLU A 400 5.13 18.80 13.68
C GLU A 400 5.07 19.96 12.70
N ASN A 401 5.70 19.79 11.54
CA ASN A 401 6.05 20.87 10.64
C ASN A 401 5.03 21.04 9.50
N VAL A 402 3.82 20.47 9.59
CA VAL A 402 2.82 20.58 8.51
C VAL A 402 2.38 22.03 8.27
N PHE A 403 2.37 22.86 9.32
CA PHE A 403 1.96 24.26 9.24
C PHE A 403 3.11 25.20 8.91
N GLY A 404 2.83 26.29 8.21
CA GLY A 404 3.78 27.38 8.00
C GLY A 404 4.80 27.10 6.87
N TYR A 405 5.98 27.69 6.99
CA TYR A 405 7.03 27.68 5.94
C TYR A 405 8.10 26.60 6.13
N HIS A 406 7.83 25.58 6.95
CA HIS A 406 8.84 24.57 7.26
C HIS A 406 9.15 23.62 6.10
N TRP A 407 8.24 23.52 5.13
CA TRP A 407 8.40 22.73 3.91
C TRP A 407 8.22 23.62 2.70
N GLU A 408 8.94 23.32 1.63
CA GLU A 408 8.82 23.96 0.33
C GLU A 408 7.42 23.81 -0.27
N THR A 409 6.65 22.81 0.15
CA THR A 409 5.26 22.61 -0.30
C THR A 409 4.25 23.49 0.43
N THR A 410 4.59 23.99 1.63
CA THR A 410 3.76 24.86 2.47
C THR A 410 2.27 24.51 2.45
N PRO A 411 1.86 23.26 2.73
CA PRO A 411 0.54 22.74 2.35
C PRO A 411 -0.62 23.49 3.00
N THR A 412 -0.40 24.19 4.12
CA THR A 412 -1.45 24.94 4.83
C THR A 412 -1.49 26.43 4.47
N LEU A 413 -0.68 26.89 3.52
CA LEU A 413 -0.56 28.30 3.16
C LEU A 413 -0.94 28.55 1.71
N ARG A 414 -1.58 29.69 1.48
CA ARG A 414 -1.82 30.29 0.18
C ARG A 414 -0.54 30.98 -0.33
N PRO A 415 -0.47 31.32 -1.63
CA PRO A 415 0.65 32.07 -2.19
C PRO A 415 0.92 33.44 -1.54
N ASP A 416 -0.10 34.07 -0.96
CA ASP A 416 0.01 35.34 -0.23
C ASP A 416 0.48 35.18 1.24
N GLY A 417 0.69 33.95 1.69
CA GLY A 417 1.12 33.62 3.05
C GLY A 417 0.00 33.47 4.08
N THR A 418 -1.26 33.67 3.70
CA THR A 418 -2.41 33.38 4.56
C THR A 418 -2.75 31.89 4.58
N GLU A 419 -3.54 31.43 5.55
CA GLU A 419 -3.93 30.01 5.63
C GLU A 419 -4.86 29.61 4.47
N GLY A 420 -4.67 28.42 3.93
CA GLY A 420 -5.48 27.92 2.83
C GLY A 420 -5.40 26.42 2.64
N ARG A 421 -6.15 25.94 1.64
CA ARG A 421 -6.27 24.53 1.27
C ARG A 421 -4.99 23.99 0.65
N ALA A 422 -4.67 22.74 1.00
CA ALA A 422 -3.53 22.00 0.49
C ALA A 422 -3.73 21.51 -0.95
N TRP A 423 -4.97 21.14 -1.33
CA TRP A 423 -5.27 20.47 -2.60
C TRP A 423 -6.30 21.26 -3.41
N THR A 424 -5.82 22.28 -4.14
CA THR A 424 -6.62 23.12 -5.04
C THR A 424 -6.33 22.88 -6.52
N ALA A 425 -5.33 22.06 -6.84
CA ALA A 425 -4.94 21.73 -8.20
C ALA A 425 -4.39 20.29 -8.34
N PRO A 426 -4.49 19.69 -9.54
CA PRO A 426 -5.17 20.22 -10.73
C PRO A 426 -6.69 19.99 -10.71
N GLU A 427 -7.45 20.96 -11.20
CA GLU A 427 -8.92 20.99 -11.08
C GLU A 427 -9.61 19.78 -11.73
N ASN A 428 -9.12 19.31 -12.88
CA ASN A 428 -9.64 18.13 -13.55
C ASN A 428 -9.48 16.84 -12.73
N VAL A 429 -8.52 16.79 -11.81
CA VAL A 429 -8.34 15.65 -10.90
C VAL A 429 -9.25 15.79 -9.70
N LEU A 430 -9.38 17.00 -9.13
CA LEU A 430 -10.29 17.27 -8.02
C LEU A 430 -11.76 16.97 -8.38
N ARG A 431 -12.17 17.24 -9.61
CA ARG A 431 -13.51 16.89 -10.13
C ARG A 431 -13.79 15.38 -10.14
N ARG A 432 -12.75 14.52 -10.12
CA ARG A 432 -12.90 13.07 -10.03
C ARG A 432 -13.20 12.58 -8.62
N PHE A 433 -13.09 13.44 -7.60
CA PHE A 433 -13.28 13.04 -6.20
C PHE A 433 -14.75 12.84 -5.84
N GLY A 434 -15.67 13.61 -6.44
CA GLY A 434 -17.09 13.60 -6.11
C GLY A 434 -17.43 14.24 -4.75
N ILE A 435 -16.45 14.42 -3.87
CA ILE A 435 -16.59 14.96 -2.52
C ILE A 435 -15.36 15.81 -2.15
N ASP A 436 -15.52 16.68 -1.15
CA ASP A 436 -14.41 17.44 -0.55
C ASP A 436 -13.59 16.52 0.38
N ILE A 437 -12.70 15.73 -0.22
CA ILE A 437 -11.88 14.75 0.50
C ILE A 437 -10.84 15.42 1.40
N GLU A 438 -10.36 16.62 1.04
CA GLU A 438 -9.41 17.36 1.86
C GLU A 438 -10.07 17.81 3.17
N ARG A 439 -11.27 18.40 3.08
CA ARG A 439 -12.06 18.75 4.25
C ARG A 439 -12.31 17.53 5.12
N ALA A 440 -12.74 16.41 4.54
CA ALA A 440 -12.97 15.17 5.29
C ALA A 440 -11.70 14.69 6.01
N TYR A 441 -10.53 14.82 5.38
CA TYR A 441 -9.26 14.45 6.02
C TYR A 441 -8.93 15.38 7.20
N TRP A 442 -9.12 16.69 7.05
CA TRP A 442 -8.94 17.64 8.15
C TRP A 442 -9.98 17.48 9.28
N GLU A 443 -11.19 16.98 9.00
CA GLU A 443 -12.14 16.58 10.06
C GLU A 443 -11.53 15.49 10.94
N GLU A 444 -10.91 14.49 10.32
CA GLU A 444 -10.28 13.40 11.05
C GLU A 444 -9.00 13.84 11.78
N ILE A 445 -8.17 14.69 11.16
CA ILE A 445 -7.01 15.30 11.84
C ILE A 445 -7.48 16.11 13.05
N LYS A 446 -8.55 16.91 12.92
CA LYS A 446 -9.14 17.66 14.03
C LYS A 446 -9.65 16.74 15.13
N TRP A 447 -10.37 15.67 14.78
CA TRP A 447 -10.83 14.70 15.76
C TRP A 447 -9.67 14.06 16.52
N VAL A 448 -8.63 13.63 15.80
CA VAL A 448 -7.42 13.03 16.40
C VAL A 448 -6.70 14.04 17.32
N SER A 449 -6.64 15.30 16.91
CA SER A 449 -5.92 16.34 17.64
C SER A 449 -6.61 16.81 18.91
N CYS A 450 -7.94 16.76 18.93
CA CYS A 450 -8.76 17.34 19.99
C CYS A 450 -9.43 16.31 20.90
N ASN A 451 -9.27 15.01 20.63
CA ASN A 451 -9.83 13.98 21.50
C ASN A 451 -8.96 13.81 22.76
N PRO A 452 -9.52 14.01 23.97
CA PRO A 452 -8.76 13.90 25.22
C PRO A 452 -8.28 12.48 25.53
N ASP A 453 -8.87 11.45 24.92
CA ASP A 453 -8.45 10.05 25.09
C ASP A 453 -7.26 9.68 24.20
N ILE A 454 -6.85 10.59 23.30
CA ILE A 454 -5.73 10.39 22.39
C ILE A 454 -4.52 11.15 22.92
N GLU A 455 -3.51 10.39 23.34
CA GLU A 455 -2.22 10.92 23.76
C GLU A 455 -1.12 10.20 22.99
N PHE A 456 -0.39 10.95 22.17
CA PHE A 456 0.79 10.44 21.48
C PHE A 456 2.06 10.87 22.21
N ARG A 457 3.00 9.95 22.37
CA ARG A 457 4.31 10.25 22.96
C ARG A 457 5.05 11.35 22.20
N THR A 458 4.93 11.37 20.87
CA THR A 458 5.57 12.39 20.02
C THR A 458 4.98 13.80 20.14
N TRP A 459 3.85 13.92 20.83
CA TRP A 459 3.17 15.18 21.13
C TRP A 459 3.43 15.66 22.57
N GLU A 460 4.09 14.84 23.40
CA GLU A 460 4.50 15.27 24.75
C GLU A 460 5.37 16.53 24.68
N GLY A 461 5.05 17.52 25.51
CA GLY A 461 5.75 18.81 25.52
C GLY A 461 5.38 19.76 24.37
N LYS A 462 4.40 19.41 23.52
CA LYS A 462 3.87 20.26 22.45
C LYS A 462 2.42 20.67 22.76
N PRO A 463 2.19 21.63 23.68
CA PRO A 463 0.84 22.10 23.97
C PRO A 463 0.26 22.87 22.77
N GLY A 464 -1.07 22.99 22.70
CA GLY A 464 -1.72 23.83 21.68
C GLY A 464 -2.02 23.14 20.36
N VAL A 465 -1.81 21.82 20.22
CA VAL A 465 -2.01 21.10 18.95
C VAL A 465 -3.48 21.14 18.52
N CYS A 466 -4.41 20.85 19.44
CA CYS A 466 -5.84 20.95 19.16
C CYS A 466 -6.21 22.38 18.75
N GLU A 467 -5.83 23.37 19.54
CA GLU A 467 -6.15 24.79 19.33
C GLU A 467 -5.63 25.30 17.98
N LYS A 468 -4.43 24.87 17.58
CA LYS A 468 -3.85 25.20 16.28
C LYS A 468 -4.64 24.59 15.13
N VAL A 469 -5.04 23.32 15.26
CA VAL A 469 -5.88 22.64 14.25
C VAL A 469 -7.28 23.23 14.20
N GLU A 470 -7.88 23.59 15.34
CA GLU A 470 -9.18 24.27 15.37
C GLU A 470 -9.14 25.65 14.74
N SER A 471 -8.09 26.43 15.01
CA SER A 471 -7.87 27.73 14.38
C SER A 471 -7.82 27.58 12.86
N TYR A 472 -6.94 26.71 12.35
CA TYR A 472 -6.81 26.45 10.93
C TYR A 472 -8.12 25.93 10.31
N TRP A 473 -8.80 24.99 10.98
CA TRP A 473 -10.11 24.49 10.56
C TRP A 473 -11.14 25.61 10.41
N ASN A 474 -11.20 26.51 11.38
CA ASN A 474 -12.14 27.63 11.37
C ASN A 474 -11.82 28.64 10.25
N THR A 475 -10.54 28.84 9.94
CA THR A 475 -10.11 29.72 8.85
C THR A 475 -10.39 29.14 7.47
N VAL A 476 -10.23 27.82 7.28
CA VAL A 476 -10.15 27.20 5.95
C VAL A 476 -11.38 26.35 5.57
N PHE A 477 -12.10 25.79 6.55
CA PHE A 477 -13.13 24.77 6.29
C PHE A 477 -14.47 24.99 7.00
N ALA A 478 -14.56 25.91 7.98
CA ALA A 478 -15.80 26.09 8.74
C ALA A 478 -16.95 26.68 7.90
N GLU A 479 -16.62 27.59 6.98
CA GLU A 479 -17.57 28.20 6.06
C GLU A 479 -17.05 28.04 4.61
N PRO A 480 -17.93 28.01 3.60
CA PRO A 480 -17.51 28.00 2.20
C PRO A 480 -16.76 29.28 1.83
N HIS A 481 -15.69 29.14 1.04
CA HIS A 481 -14.97 30.26 0.43
C HIS A 481 -15.22 30.31 -1.08
N GLU A 482 -15.12 31.51 -1.66
CA GLU A 482 -15.34 31.70 -3.12
C GLU A 482 -14.34 30.91 -3.97
N ASP A 483 -13.14 30.64 -3.44
CA ASP A 483 -12.06 29.93 -4.10
C ASP A 483 -11.99 28.43 -3.76
N ASP A 484 -13.03 27.90 -3.10
CA ASP A 484 -13.10 26.48 -2.79
C ASP A 484 -13.11 25.62 -4.07
N PRO A 485 -12.34 24.51 -4.11
CA PRO A 485 -12.30 23.65 -5.28
C PRO A 485 -13.66 23.00 -5.57
N LYS A 486 -13.89 22.70 -6.85
CA LYS A 486 -15.08 21.97 -7.31
C LYS A 486 -14.77 20.49 -7.44
N PHE A 487 -15.59 19.65 -6.81
CA PHE A 487 -15.39 18.20 -6.73
C PHE A 487 -16.33 17.38 -7.61
N VAL A 488 -17.21 18.02 -8.36
CA VAL A 488 -18.12 17.40 -9.31
C VAL A 488 -18.05 18.13 -10.66
N ASP A 489 -18.30 17.42 -11.74
CA ASP A 489 -18.52 18.05 -13.04
C ASP A 489 -19.84 18.85 -13.00
N GLU A 490 -19.81 20.10 -13.46
CA GLU A 490 -21.04 20.86 -13.69
C GLU A 490 -21.66 20.38 -15.00
N GLY A 491 -22.53 19.36 -14.95
CA GLY A 491 -23.27 18.88 -16.13
C GLY A 491 -23.58 17.39 -16.13
#